data_AF-A0A932UST5-F1
#
_entry.id   AF-A0A932UST5-F1
#
_cell.length_a   1.000
_cell.length_b   1.000
_cell.length_c   1.000
_cell.angle_alpha   90.00
_cell.angle_beta   90.00
_cell.angle_gamma   90.00
#
_symmetry.space_group_name_H-M   'P 1'
#
loop_
_entity.id
_entity.type
_entity.pdbx_description
1 polymer ?
#
loop_
_entity_poly.entity_id
_entity_poly.type
_entity_poly.pdbx_seq_one_letter_code
_entity_poly.pdbx_strand_id
1 'polypeptide(L)' 'MQLAIERTREGIARGQTPFGACIVRDGAVVSCEHNGVWATTDITAHAEMRAIREACRKLGTIDL' A
#
# COMPACT_ATOMS: atom_id res chain seq x y z
N MET A 1 12.61 -1.54 -0.08
CA MET A 1 12.30 -0.94 -1.40
C MET A 1 11.89 -1.99 -2.45
N GLN A 2 12.61 -3.10 -2.62
CA GLN A 2 12.27 -4.14 -3.63
C GLN A 2 10.81 -4.60 -3.55
N LEU A 3 10.29 -4.87 -2.35
CA LEU A 3 8.90 -5.28 -2.15
C LEU A 3 7.87 -4.23 -2.62
N ALA A 4 8.16 -2.94 -2.43
CA ALA A 4 7.27 -1.87 -2.91
C ALA A 4 7.21 -1.86 -4.45
N ILE A 5 8.36 -2.04 -5.11
CA ILE A 5 8.45 -2.15 -6.57
C ILE A 5 7.69 -3.38 -7.08
N GLU A 6 7.78 -4.51 -6.38
CA GLU A 6 7.01 -5.72 -6.70
C GLU A 6 5.50 -5.46 -6.62
N ARG A 7 5.03 -4.86 -5.53
CA ARG A 7 3.62 -4.44 -5.40
C ARG A 7 3.21 -3.45 -6.48
N THR A 8 4.06 -2.49 -6.84
CA THR A 8 3.81 -1.59 -7.97
C THR A 8 3.57 -2.35 -9.26
N ARG A 9 4.41 -3.36 -9.58
CA ARG A 9 4.26 -4.18 -10.79
C ARG A 9 2.95 -4.96 -10.79
N GLU A 10 2.54 -5.52 -9.66
CA GLU A 10 1.24 -6.17 -9.51
C GLU A 10 0.08 -5.20 -9.76
N GLY A 11 0.17 -3.98 -9.22
CA GLY A 11 -0.83 -2.94 -9.42
C GLY A 11 -0.97 -2.56 -10.90
N ILE A 12 0.16 -2.38 -11.59
CA ILE A 12 0.18 -2.10 -13.04
C ILE A 12 -0.48 -3.24 -13.82
N ALA A 13 -0.15 -4.49 -13.50
CA ALA A 13 -0.77 -5.66 -14.13
C ALA A 13 -2.29 -5.72 -13.90
N ARG A 14 -2.80 -5.07 -12.85
CA ARG A 14 -4.22 -4.93 -12.51
C ARG A 14 -4.83 -3.59 -12.99
N GLY A 15 -4.17 -2.88 -13.91
CA GLY A 15 -4.66 -1.63 -14.50
C GLY A 15 -4.58 -0.41 -13.59
N GLN A 16 -3.78 -0.47 -12.53
CA GLN A 16 -3.57 0.65 -11.61
C GLN A 16 -2.33 1.46 -12.02
N THR A 17 -2.25 2.71 -11.55
CA THR A 17 -1.09 3.58 -11.77
C THR A 17 0.15 3.07 -11.00
N PRO A 18 1.38 3.39 -11.46
CA PRO A 18 2.61 2.72 -11.04
C PRO A 18 3.13 3.22 -9.68
N PHE A 19 2.36 3.02 -8.61
CA PHE A 19 2.75 3.36 -7.24
C PHE A 19 2.58 2.18 -6.30
N GLY A 20 3.57 2.01 -5.41
CA GLY A 20 3.58 1.02 -4.34
C GLY A 20 4.24 1.60 -3.09
N ALA A 21 3.75 1.21 -1.92
CA ALA A 21 4.24 1.69 -0.63
C ALA A 21 4.23 0.55 0.39
N CYS A 22 5.26 0.48 1.22
CA CYS A 22 5.31 -0.43 2.35
C CYS A 22 5.48 0.33 3.67
N ILE A 23 4.82 -0.13 4.74
CA ILE A 23 5.08 0.30 6.11
C ILE A 23 5.94 -0.76 6.80
N VAL A 24 7.04 -0.32 7.41
CA VAL A 24 7.98 -1.16 8.16
C VAL A 24 8.03 -0.66 9.60
N ARG A 25 7.87 -1.57 10.56
CA ARG A 25 7.97 -1.29 12.00
C ARG A 25 8.86 -2.37 12.63
N ASP A 26 9.81 -1.94 13.45
CA ASP A 26 10.76 -2.85 14.14
C ASP A 26 11.47 -3.82 13.18
N GLY A 27 11.82 -3.33 11.98
CA GLY A 27 12.49 -4.12 10.94
C GLY A 27 11.58 -5.10 10.17
N ALA A 28 10.30 -5.21 10.52
CA ALA A 28 9.33 -6.09 9.86
C ALA A 28 8.35 -5.29 8.99
N VAL A 29 7.99 -5.86 7.82
CA VAL A 29 6.96 -5.26 6.96
C VAL A 29 5.58 -5.53 7.57
N VAL A 30 4.86 -4.46 7.92
CA VAL A 30 3.49 -4.53 8.44
C VAL A 30 2.48 -4.58 7.30
N SER A 31 2.66 -3.71 6.30
CA SER A 31 1.81 -3.63 5.11
C SER A 31 2.65 -3.30 3.88
N CYS A 32 2.21 -3.78 2.71
CA CYS A 32 2.74 -3.29 1.45
C CYS A 32 1.68 -3.39 0.35
N GLU A 33 1.32 -2.24 -0.20
CA GLU A 33 0.15 -2.05 -1.07
C GLU A 33 0.54 -1.31 -2.36
N HIS A 34 -0.31 -1.44 -3.37
CA HIS A 34 -0.24 -0.67 -4.62
C HIS A 34 -1.42 0.30 -4.74
N ASN A 35 -1.34 1.27 -5.65
CA ASN A 35 -2.44 2.20 -5.91
C ASN A 35 -3.74 1.46 -6.23
N GLY A 36 -4.87 1.90 -5.68
CA GLY A 36 -6.19 1.29 -5.88
C GLY A 36 -7.25 2.21 -6.49
N VAL A 37 -6.89 3.44 -6.87
CA VAL A 37 -7.84 4.50 -7.22
C VAL A 37 -8.86 4.07 -8.28
N TRP A 38 -8.44 3.39 -9.34
CA TRP A 38 -9.34 2.96 -10.41
C TRP A 38 -10.13 1.71 -10.03
N ALA A 39 -9.54 0.79 -9.29
CA ALA A 39 -10.24 -0.41 -8.84
C ALA A 39 -11.36 -0.11 -7.83
N THR A 40 -11.21 0.93 -7.01
CA THR A 40 -12.13 1.24 -5.92
C THR A 40 -12.96 2.50 -6.16
N THR A 41 -12.72 3.25 -7.24
CA THR A 41 -13.35 4.57 -7.49
C THR A 41 -13.17 5.53 -6.30
N ASP A 42 -12.03 5.43 -5.61
CA ASP A 42 -11.68 6.28 -4.46
C ASP A 42 -10.40 7.05 -4.81
N ILE A 43 -10.54 8.36 -5.05
CA ILE A 43 -9.41 9.25 -5.37
C ILE A 43 -8.33 9.31 -4.28
N THR A 44 -8.64 8.85 -3.06
CA THR A 44 -7.70 8.80 -1.94
C THR A 44 -7.01 7.44 -1.80
N ALA A 45 -7.37 6.43 -2.60
CA ALA A 45 -6.82 5.07 -2.51
C ALA A 45 -5.41 4.95 -3.14
N HIS A 46 -4.56 5.95 -2.89
CA HIS A 46 -3.14 5.93 -3.19
C HIS A 46 -2.43 4.80 -2.44
N ALA A 47 -1.28 4.35 -2.95
CA ALA A 47 -0.53 3.24 -2.36
C ALA A 47 -0.18 3.52 -0.89
N GLU A 48 0.24 4.74 -0.58
CA GLU A 48 0.58 5.23 0.76
C GLU A 48 -0.63 5.15 1.69
N MET A 49 -1.78 5.67 1.24
CA MET A 49 -3.02 5.68 2.02
C MET A 49 -3.52 4.25 2.29
N ARG A 50 -3.44 3.37 1.29
CA ARG A 50 -3.79 1.96 1.47
C ARG A 50 -2.85 1.25 2.43
N ALA A 51 -1.54 1.47 2.31
CA ALA A 51 -0.54 0.87 3.20
C ALA A 51 -0.72 1.34 4.66
N ILE A 52 -0.96 2.64 4.89
CA ILE A 52 -1.26 3.21 6.21
C ILE A 52 -2.54 2.59 6.79
N ARG A 53 -3.65 2.63 6.04
CA ARG A 53 -4.94 2.05 6.49
C ARG A 53 -4.81 0.57 6.87
N GLU A 54 -4.11 -0.21 6.05
CA GLU A 54 -3.88 -1.63 6.31
C GLU A 54 -2.94 -1.87 7.52
N ALA A 55 -1.89 -1.05 7.67
CA ALA A 55 -1.01 -1.13 8.83
C ALA A 55 -1.75 -0.81 10.12
N CYS A 56 -2.54 0.27 10.14
CA CYS A 56 -3.35 0.65 11.30
C CYS A 56 -4.34 -0.45 11.67
N ARG A 57 -5.00 -1.06 10.68
CA ARG A 57 -5.93 -2.18 10.88
C ARG A 57 -5.25 -3.40 11.50
N LYS A 58 -4.04 -3.74 11.05
CA LYS A 58 -3.25 -4.88 11.56
C LYS A 58 -2.74 -4.64 12.98
N LEU A 59 -2.29 -3.42 13.27
CA LEU A 59 -1.68 -3.08 14.56
C LEU A 59 -2.73 -2.64 15.61
N GLY A 60 -3.95 -2.32 15.19
CA GLY A 60 -4.98 -1.81 16.09
C GLY A 60 -4.68 -0.40 16.63
N THR A 61 -3.87 0.38 15.92
CA THR A 61 -3.46 1.74 16.32
C THR A 61 -3.26 2.63 15.10
N ILE A 62 -3.38 3.95 15.28
CA ILE A 62 -3.03 4.95 14.25
C ILE A 62 -1.60 5.48 14.40
N ASP A 63 -0.91 5.08 15.46
CA ASP A 63 0.49 5.42 15.73
C ASP A 63 1.39 4.37 15.07
N LEU A 64 1.89 4.71 13.87
CA LEU A 64 2.64 3.82 12.97
C LEU A 64 4.16 3.97 13.13
#